data_AF-W9CL91-F1
#
_entry.id   AF-W9CL91-F1
#
_cell.length_a   1.000
_cell.length_b   1.000
_cell.length_c   1.000
_cell.angle_alpha   90.00
_cell.angle_beta   90.00
_cell.angle_gamma   90.00
#
_symmetry.space_group_name_H-M   'P 1'
#
loop_
_entity.id
_entity.type
_entity.pdbx_description
1 polymer ?
#
loop_
_entity_poly.entity_id
_entity_poly.type
_entity_poly.pdbx_seq_one_letter_code
_entity_poly.pdbx_strand_id
1 'polypeptide(L)'
;MLIKQRIDEPRLIGIASTPVPNIEEHSFIHIDAIYPKLHQENGNSTSASVRSRAIEPYCNSDSWWKSRKGTNTYLVGEGRKRLLIDTGEGRESWIRNLKDILKKEQATITSCILTHWHHDHVNGIDHLLEYSPKTIIYKNRPSEEQTDIKDGQTFVTEGATLRAVHSPGHTQDHMALILEEENAMFTGDNVLGHGTAVFEDLVTYLNSLEKMKGLFGGKAYPGHGAVIEDGPSKIGEYVRHRKERESQVIQVLKSAKSKPGVPINSDEEADEWTSMEIVKIIYRDVPETLHVPANGGIVQILHKLQADEKVVKEQDRWKLKARAAL
;
A
#
# COMPACT_ATOMS: atom_id res chain seq x y z
N MET A 1 -5.82 31.28 -67.42
CA MET A 1 -4.80 32.07 -66.69
C MET A 1 -5.39 32.39 -65.32
N LEU A 2 -4.67 32.02 -64.25
CA LEU A 2 -4.99 32.17 -62.80
C LEU A 2 -6.10 31.22 -62.29
N ILE A 3 -5.81 29.96 -61.92
CA ILE A 3 -5.13 29.48 -60.69
C ILE A 3 -5.68 30.15 -59.42
N LYS A 4 -6.68 29.50 -58.80
CA LYS A 4 -6.98 29.68 -57.36
C LYS A 4 -6.49 28.44 -56.63
N GLN A 5 -5.48 28.65 -55.79
CA GLN A 5 -4.86 27.66 -54.91
C GLN A 5 -5.89 27.09 -53.93
N ARG A 6 -5.94 25.75 -53.85
CA ARG A 6 -6.44 25.02 -52.68
C ARG A 6 -5.48 25.31 -51.53
N ILE A 7 -6.02 25.73 -50.39
CA ILE A 7 -5.30 25.69 -49.12
C ILE A 7 -5.56 24.29 -48.56
N ASP A 8 -4.51 23.50 -48.45
CA ASP A 8 -4.51 22.17 -47.86
C ASP A 8 -4.72 22.25 -46.34
N GLU A 9 -5.64 21.42 -45.83
CA GLU A 9 -5.76 21.14 -44.40
C GLU A 9 -4.50 20.44 -43.88
N PRO A 10 -4.00 20.77 -42.67
CA PRO A 10 -2.87 20.07 -42.09
C PRO A 10 -3.29 18.63 -41.73
N ARG A 11 -2.69 17.66 -42.43
CA ARG A 11 -2.71 16.24 -42.08
C ARG A 11 -2.17 16.07 -40.65
N LEU A 12 -3.04 15.74 -39.71
CA LEU A 12 -2.65 15.19 -38.42
C LEU A 12 -1.94 13.85 -38.69
N ILE A 13 -0.63 13.86 -38.45
CA ILE A 13 0.21 12.67 -38.42
C ILE A 13 -0.28 11.83 -37.25
N GLY A 14 -0.86 10.67 -37.57
CA GLY A 14 -1.22 9.65 -36.58
C GLY A 14 0.04 9.18 -35.86
N ILE A 15 0.21 9.65 -34.63
CA ILE A 15 1.09 9.00 -33.64
C ILE A 15 0.39 7.71 -33.23
N ALA A 16 0.85 6.60 -33.79
CA ALA A 16 0.53 5.27 -33.34
C ALA A 16 0.83 5.18 -31.84
N SER A 17 -0.21 4.96 -31.03
CA SER A 17 -0.07 4.55 -29.64
C SER A 17 0.64 3.20 -29.62
N THR A 18 1.92 3.22 -29.27
CA THR A 18 2.66 2.00 -28.96
C THR A 18 1.97 1.32 -27.77
N PRO A 19 1.67 0.01 -27.85
CA PRO A 19 1.13 -0.70 -26.71
C PRO A 19 2.15 -0.65 -25.58
N VAL A 20 1.70 -0.18 -24.41
CA VAL A 20 2.46 -0.31 -23.16
C VAL A 20 2.69 -1.80 -22.96
N PRO A 21 3.94 -2.27 -22.83
CA PRO A 21 4.20 -3.68 -22.65
C PRO A 21 3.56 -4.14 -21.34
N ASN A 22 2.84 -5.27 -21.40
CA ASN A 22 2.44 -6.05 -20.24
C ASN A 22 3.67 -6.24 -19.35
N ILE A 23 3.70 -5.52 -18.23
CA ILE A 23 4.62 -5.83 -17.16
C ILE A 23 4.01 -7.06 -16.50
N GLU A 24 4.53 -8.24 -16.83
CA GLU A 24 4.27 -9.45 -16.08
C GLU A 24 4.62 -9.16 -14.61
N GLU A 25 3.59 -9.14 -13.75
CA GLU A 25 3.76 -8.95 -12.32
C GLU A 25 4.59 -10.09 -11.73
N HIS A 26 5.88 -9.81 -11.54
CA HIS A 26 6.61 -10.47 -10.49
C HIS A 26 5.96 -10.09 -9.16
N SER A 27 5.19 -11.03 -8.61
CA SER A 27 4.74 -11.07 -7.22
C SER A 27 5.68 -10.27 -6.32
N PHE A 28 5.24 -9.10 -5.85
CA PHE A 28 6.03 -8.25 -4.96
C PHE A 28 6.37 -9.06 -3.70
N ILE A 29 7.65 -9.44 -3.56
CA ILE A 29 8.09 -10.19 -2.39
C ILE A 29 8.36 -9.18 -1.26
N HIS A 30 7.70 -9.35 -0.11
CA HIS A 30 7.90 -8.57 1.10
C HIS A 30 9.24 -8.92 1.75
N ILE A 31 10.25 -8.08 1.55
CA ILE A 31 11.62 -8.42 2.00
C ILE A 31 11.98 -7.78 3.32
N ASP A 32 11.23 -6.74 3.70
CA ASP A 32 11.36 -6.11 5.01
C ASP A 32 10.68 -6.88 6.15
N ALA A 33 10.02 -8.01 5.87
CA ALA A 33 9.31 -8.81 6.86
C ALA A 33 10.16 -9.92 7.54
N ILE A 34 11.45 -10.04 7.23
CA ILE A 34 12.30 -11.12 7.79
C ILE A 34 12.99 -10.65 9.07
N TYR A 35 12.28 -10.63 10.19
CA TYR A 35 12.84 -10.84 11.53
C TYR A 35 11.73 -11.26 12.52
N PRO A 36 11.78 -12.47 13.11
CA PRO A 36 10.83 -12.89 14.14
C PRO A 36 11.39 -12.63 15.56
N LYS A 37 10.55 -12.08 16.44
CA LYS A 37 10.58 -12.44 17.87
C LYS A 37 9.19 -12.85 18.31
N LEU A 38 9.12 -14.09 18.76
CA LEU A 38 7.95 -14.81 19.25
C LEU A 38 7.38 -14.14 20.50
N HIS A 39 6.09 -13.85 20.50
CA HIS A 39 5.24 -14.01 21.68
C HIS A 39 3.81 -14.33 21.23
N GLN A 40 3.37 -15.55 21.53
CA GLN A 40 1.97 -15.94 21.53
C GLN A 40 1.36 -15.46 22.84
N GLU A 41 0.20 -14.83 22.81
CA GLU A 41 -0.79 -15.00 23.88
C GLU A 41 -2.21 -15.05 23.29
N ASN A 42 -2.98 -16.02 23.81
CA ASN A 42 -4.38 -16.26 23.55
C ASN A 42 -5.23 -15.28 24.36
N GLY A 43 -6.33 -14.78 23.79
CA GLY A 43 -7.28 -13.95 24.53
C GLY A 43 -8.63 -13.87 23.83
N ASN A 44 -9.54 -14.74 24.23
CA ASN A 44 -10.96 -14.67 23.89
C ASN A 44 -11.58 -13.53 24.71
N SER A 45 -12.22 -12.54 24.08
CA SER A 45 -13.09 -11.59 24.81
C SER A 45 -14.16 -11.00 23.90
N THR A 46 -15.39 -11.09 24.39
CA THR A 46 -16.61 -10.56 23.81
C THR A 46 -16.93 -9.23 24.49
N SER A 47 -17.03 -8.14 23.73
CA SER A 47 -17.73 -6.93 24.16
C SER A 47 -18.37 -6.26 22.95
N ALA A 48 -19.61 -5.84 23.12
CA ALA A 48 -20.41 -5.16 22.10
C ALA A 48 -19.78 -3.81 21.72
N SER A 49 -19.25 -3.73 20.49
CA SER A 49 -19.02 -2.50 19.74
C SER A 49 -19.54 -2.73 18.32
N VAL A 50 -19.89 -1.63 17.64
CA VAL A 50 -20.46 -1.58 16.29
C VAL A 50 -19.79 -2.63 15.39
N ARG A 51 -20.49 -3.73 15.05
CA ARG A 51 -19.84 -4.89 14.42
C ARG A 51 -19.38 -4.57 13.00
N SER A 52 -18.19 -4.00 12.82
CA SER A 52 -17.43 -4.15 11.58
C SER A 52 -17.03 -5.62 11.49
N ARG A 53 -17.76 -6.40 10.69
CA ARG A 53 -17.43 -7.80 10.47
C ARG A 53 -16.51 -7.88 9.27
N ALA A 54 -15.25 -8.22 9.50
CA ALA A 54 -14.38 -8.66 8.43
C ALA A 54 -15.00 -9.92 7.80
N ILE A 55 -15.21 -9.88 6.48
CA ILE A 55 -15.49 -11.08 5.70
C ILE A 55 -14.14 -11.76 5.50
N GLU A 56 -13.77 -12.64 6.42
CA GLU A 56 -12.53 -13.41 6.29
C GLU A 56 -12.61 -14.34 5.06
N PRO A 57 -11.54 -14.49 4.27
CA PRO A 57 -11.52 -15.45 3.17
C PRO A 57 -11.55 -16.89 3.71
N TYR A 58 -12.47 -17.70 3.17
CA TYR A 58 -12.55 -19.13 3.45
C TYR A 58 -11.35 -19.86 2.81
N CYS A 59 -10.52 -20.54 3.62
CA CYS A 59 -9.42 -21.39 3.15
C CYS A 59 -9.54 -22.81 3.75
N ASN A 60 -9.94 -23.78 2.92
CA ASN A 60 -10.11 -25.17 3.32
C ASN A 60 -8.87 -26.00 2.90
N SER A 61 -7.88 -26.15 3.78
CA SER A 61 -6.89 -27.27 3.82
C SER A 61 -5.69 -26.97 4.74
N ASP A 62 -5.17 -28.01 5.41
CA ASP A 62 -4.10 -27.96 6.40
C ASP A 62 -2.71 -28.15 5.78
N SER A 63 -2.15 -27.09 5.21
CA SER A 63 -0.72 -27.08 4.85
C SER A 63 -0.10 -25.68 4.99
N TRP A 64 1.18 -25.68 5.35
CA TRP A 64 2.00 -24.58 5.87
C TRP A 64 2.32 -23.45 4.87
N TRP A 65 1.73 -23.44 3.67
CA TRP A 65 1.82 -22.34 2.68
C TRP A 65 0.76 -21.22 2.91
N LYS A 66 0.01 -21.30 4.01
CA LYS A 66 -0.95 -20.30 4.54
C LYS A 66 -0.28 -19.02 5.12
N SER A 67 0.40 -18.20 4.31
CA SER A 67 0.72 -16.81 4.72
C SER A 67 -0.10 -15.74 4.01
N ARG A 68 -0.86 -16.08 2.95
CA ARG A 68 -1.87 -15.21 2.36
C ARG A 68 -3.26 -15.55 2.90
N LYS A 69 -3.60 -15.02 4.08
CA LYS A 69 -5.01 -14.74 4.38
C LYS A 69 -5.38 -13.64 3.38
N GLY A 70 -6.19 -13.95 2.36
CA GLY A 70 -6.53 -13.02 1.27
C GLY A 70 -7.21 -11.73 1.76
N THR A 71 -7.64 -10.89 0.82
CA THR A 71 -8.17 -9.55 1.13
C THR A 71 -9.30 -9.57 2.14
N ASN A 72 -9.17 -8.75 3.18
CA ASN A 72 -10.23 -8.43 4.11
C ASN A 72 -11.18 -7.42 3.45
N THR A 73 -12.43 -7.83 3.21
CA THR A 73 -13.51 -6.91 2.86
C THR A 73 -14.40 -6.68 4.07
N TYR A 74 -14.91 -5.46 4.27
CA TYR A 74 -15.63 -5.10 5.48
C TYR A 74 -17.06 -4.67 5.20
N LEU A 75 -18.01 -5.25 5.93
CA LEU A 75 -19.39 -4.80 5.94
C LEU A 75 -19.65 -3.95 7.19
N VAL A 76 -20.06 -2.69 6.99
CA VAL A 76 -20.14 -1.66 8.03
C VAL A 76 -21.56 -1.11 8.17
N GLY A 77 -21.99 -0.88 9.41
CA GLY A 77 -23.32 -0.41 9.82
C GLY A 77 -23.98 -1.36 10.81
N GLU A 78 -25.21 -1.07 11.23
CA GLU A 78 -26.06 -1.87 12.11
C GLU A 78 -27.48 -2.09 11.56
N GLY A 79 -27.90 -1.26 10.61
CA GLY A 79 -29.22 -1.34 9.98
C GLY A 79 -29.35 -2.32 8.81
N ARG A 80 -30.44 -2.24 8.06
CA ARG A 80 -30.63 -3.05 6.85
C ARG A 80 -29.71 -2.62 5.69
N LYS A 81 -29.37 -1.35 5.61
CA LYS A 81 -28.45 -0.81 4.59
C LYS A 81 -27.04 -0.79 5.17
N ARG A 82 -26.06 -1.32 4.44
CA ARG A 82 -24.66 -1.38 4.87
C ARG A 82 -23.75 -0.73 3.83
N LEU A 83 -22.60 -0.30 4.31
CA LEU A 83 -21.45 0.11 3.49
C LEU A 83 -20.54 -1.11 3.34
N LEU A 84 -20.00 -1.30 2.14
CA LEU A 84 -18.97 -2.30 1.85
C LEU A 84 -17.63 -1.59 1.64
N ILE A 85 -16.54 -2.12 2.20
CA ILE A 85 -15.18 -1.67 1.91
C ILE A 85 -14.45 -2.79 1.17
N ASP A 86 -13.94 -2.45 -0.01
CA ASP A 86 -13.26 -3.34 -0.97
C ASP A 86 -14.07 -4.54 -1.47
N THR A 87 -13.59 -5.18 -2.53
CA THR A 87 -14.30 -6.26 -3.26
C THR A 87 -13.49 -7.54 -3.48
N GLY A 88 -12.28 -7.62 -2.95
CA GLY A 88 -11.46 -8.83 -3.07
C GLY A 88 -10.95 -9.08 -4.49
N GLU A 89 -10.35 -10.26 -4.68
CA GLU A 89 -9.67 -10.69 -5.92
C GLU A 89 -10.61 -11.06 -7.09
N GLY A 90 -11.92 -10.82 -7.00
CA GLY A 90 -12.87 -11.23 -8.04
C GLY A 90 -13.12 -12.74 -8.10
N ARG A 91 -12.95 -13.46 -6.98
CA ARG A 91 -13.24 -14.90 -6.91
C ARG A 91 -14.73 -15.17 -6.66
N GLU A 92 -15.30 -16.15 -7.35
CA GLU A 92 -16.66 -16.66 -7.13
C GLU A 92 -16.97 -17.07 -5.67
N SER A 93 -15.95 -17.53 -4.93
CA SER A 93 -16.09 -17.83 -3.50
C SER A 93 -16.36 -16.60 -2.65
N TRP A 94 -15.79 -15.44 -3.02
CA TRP A 94 -15.99 -14.19 -2.27
C TRP A 94 -17.44 -13.72 -2.39
N ILE A 95 -17.99 -13.64 -3.61
CA ILE A 95 -19.37 -13.17 -3.81
C ILE A 95 -20.39 -14.14 -3.20
N ARG A 96 -20.13 -15.46 -3.23
CA ARG A 96 -20.98 -16.44 -2.52
C ARG A 96 -20.99 -16.19 -1.02
N ASN A 97 -19.82 -16.00 -0.40
CA ASN A 97 -19.71 -15.69 1.02
C ASN A 97 -20.41 -14.36 1.38
N LEU A 98 -20.24 -13.33 0.55
CA LEU A 98 -20.91 -12.05 0.74
C LEU A 98 -22.44 -12.19 0.70
N LYS A 99 -22.98 -12.91 -0.29
CA LYS A 99 -24.42 -13.21 -0.42
C LYS A 99 -24.96 -13.93 0.81
N ASP A 100 -24.24 -14.93 1.31
CA ASP A 100 -24.64 -15.68 2.51
C ASP A 100 -24.67 -14.82 3.77
N ILE A 101 -23.66 -13.95 3.94
CA ILE A 101 -23.60 -12.99 5.06
C ILE A 101 -24.75 -11.99 4.98
N LEU A 102 -24.98 -11.37 3.83
CA LEU A 102 -26.06 -10.39 3.65
C LEU A 102 -27.43 -11.02 3.92
N LYS A 103 -27.65 -12.26 3.47
CA LYS A 103 -28.89 -13.00 3.75
C LYS A 103 -29.06 -13.26 5.25
N LYS A 104 -28.01 -13.71 5.94
CA LYS A 104 -28.03 -14.00 7.39
C LYS A 104 -28.29 -12.75 8.22
N GLU A 105 -27.66 -11.63 7.86
CA GLU A 105 -27.78 -10.35 8.56
C GLU A 105 -29.01 -9.55 8.09
N GLN A 106 -29.81 -10.09 7.15
CA GLN A 106 -30.96 -9.42 6.52
C GLN A 106 -30.61 -8.02 5.98
N ALA A 107 -29.42 -7.90 5.39
CA ALA A 107 -28.81 -6.65 4.98
C ALA A 107 -28.70 -6.52 3.45
N THR A 108 -28.49 -5.30 2.99
CA THR A 108 -28.25 -4.91 1.59
C THR A 108 -27.11 -3.91 1.53
N ILE A 109 -26.38 -3.88 0.42
CA ILE A 109 -25.30 -2.91 0.20
C ILE A 109 -25.86 -1.72 -0.54
N THR A 110 -25.49 -0.52 -0.10
CA THR A 110 -25.88 0.75 -0.74
C THR A 110 -24.71 1.42 -1.45
N SER A 111 -23.54 1.35 -0.82
CA SER A 111 -22.31 1.93 -1.34
C SER A 111 -21.16 0.98 -1.06
N CYS A 112 -20.27 0.87 -2.04
CA CYS A 112 -18.98 0.22 -1.90
C CYS A 112 -17.90 1.29 -2.00
N ILE A 113 -16.98 1.30 -1.03
CA ILE A 113 -15.85 2.23 -1.00
C ILE A 113 -14.59 1.41 -1.23
N LEU A 114 -13.88 1.74 -2.30
CA LEU A 114 -12.62 1.10 -2.67
C LEU A 114 -11.45 1.87 -2.07
N THR A 115 -10.54 1.17 -1.43
CA THR A 115 -9.34 1.75 -0.83
C THR A 115 -8.35 2.19 -1.90
N HIS A 116 -8.08 1.36 -2.91
CA HIS A 116 -7.13 1.66 -3.98
C HIS A 116 -7.31 0.77 -5.22
N TRP A 117 -6.49 0.94 -6.26
CA TRP A 117 -6.65 0.30 -7.56
C TRP A 117 -6.23 -1.17 -7.64
N HIS A 118 -5.47 -1.72 -6.68
CA HIS A 118 -4.94 -3.08 -6.82
C HIS A 118 -6.06 -4.11 -7.00
N HIS A 119 -5.76 -5.10 -7.84
CA HIS A 119 -6.69 -6.12 -8.31
C HIS A 119 -7.40 -6.88 -7.19
N ASP A 120 -6.69 -7.16 -6.11
CA ASP A 120 -7.20 -7.83 -4.93
C ASP A 120 -8.15 -6.97 -4.09
N HIS A 121 -8.36 -5.70 -4.42
CA HIS A 121 -9.35 -4.81 -3.80
C HIS A 121 -10.51 -4.45 -4.75
N VAL A 122 -10.29 -4.49 -6.07
CA VAL A 122 -11.27 -4.00 -7.08
C VAL A 122 -11.89 -5.08 -7.97
N ASN A 123 -11.30 -6.27 -8.09
CA ASN A 123 -11.75 -7.23 -9.10
C ASN A 123 -13.10 -7.89 -8.76
N GLY A 124 -13.66 -7.70 -7.57
CA GLY A 124 -15.00 -8.18 -7.23
C GLY A 124 -16.15 -7.25 -7.62
N ILE A 125 -15.87 -6.08 -8.21
CA ILE A 125 -16.90 -5.09 -8.59
C ILE A 125 -17.96 -5.70 -9.52
N ASP A 126 -17.55 -6.43 -10.56
CA ASP A 126 -18.50 -6.99 -11.55
C ASP A 126 -19.48 -7.98 -10.88
N HIS A 127 -18.96 -8.89 -10.06
CA HIS A 127 -19.78 -9.81 -9.28
C HIS A 127 -20.73 -9.08 -8.29
N LEU A 128 -20.26 -7.99 -7.69
CA LEU A 128 -21.07 -7.16 -6.80
C LEU A 128 -22.20 -6.47 -7.54
N LEU A 129 -21.91 -5.87 -8.70
CA LEU A 129 -22.90 -5.16 -9.51
C LEU A 129 -23.90 -6.10 -10.18
N GLU A 130 -23.49 -7.33 -10.54
CA GLU A 130 -24.42 -8.37 -10.98
C GLU A 130 -25.45 -8.70 -9.89
N TYR A 131 -25.00 -8.82 -8.64
CA TYR A 131 -25.88 -9.14 -7.51
C TYR A 131 -26.67 -7.94 -6.97
N SER A 132 -26.06 -6.76 -6.94
CA SER A 132 -26.61 -5.52 -6.39
C SER A 132 -26.37 -4.36 -7.37
N PRO A 133 -27.14 -4.29 -8.48
CA PRO A 133 -26.88 -3.35 -9.59
C PRO A 133 -27.01 -1.87 -9.24
N LYS A 134 -27.60 -1.55 -8.09
CA LYS A 134 -27.81 -0.17 -7.61
C LYS A 134 -26.73 0.29 -6.66
N THR A 135 -25.71 -0.53 -6.41
CA THR A 135 -24.61 -0.17 -5.51
C THR A 135 -23.77 0.93 -6.15
N ILE A 136 -23.57 2.04 -5.44
CA ILE A 136 -22.68 3.09 -5.90
C ILE A 136 -21.25 2.71 -5.52
N ILE A 137 -20.35 2.68 -6.49
CA ILE A 137 -18.92 2.40 -6.28
C ILE A 137 -18.18 3.72 -6.11
N TYR A 138 -17.54 3.93 -4.97
CA TYR A 138 -16.72 5.09 -4.67
C TYR A 138 -15.24 4.73 -4.74
N LYS A 139 -14.46 5.52 -5.48
CA LYS A 139 -13.02 5.33 -5.63
C LYS A 139 -12.33 6.66 -5.85
N ASN A 140 -11.10 6.81 -5.36
CA ASN A 140 -10.30 7.96 -5.72
C ASN A 140 -9.72 7.73 -7.12
N ARG A 141 -9.79 8.75 -7.97
CA ARG A 141 -9.48 8.59 -9.42
C ARG A 141 -10.34 7.47 -10.03
N PRO A 142 -11.67 7.66 -10.06
CA PRO A 142 -12.62 6.65 -10.52
C PRO A 142 -12.52 6.41 -12.03
N SER A 143 -12.95 5.23 -12.48
CA SER A 143 -13.35 5.00 -13.87
C SER A 143 -14.69 5.69 -14.18
N GLU A 144 -15.11 5.71 -15.46
CA GLU A 144 -16.32 6.42 -15.90
C GLU A 144 -17.61 6.00 -15.16
N GLU A 145 -17.69 4.74 -14.72
CA GLU A 145 -18.86 4.16 -14.04
C GLU A 145 -18.80 4.29 -12.51
N GLN A 146 -17.70 4.83 -11.99
CA GLN A 146 -17.44 4.98 -10.56
C GLN A 146 -17.61 6.44 -10.13
N THR A 147 -17.93 6.63 -8.85
CA THR A 147 -18.05 7.96 -8.24
C THR A 147 -16.76 8.33 -7.52
N ASP A 148 -16.32 9.58 -7.69
CA ASP A 148 -15.11 10.05 -7.01
C ASP A 148 -15.30 10.17 -5.49
N ILE A 149 -14.23 9.90 -4.75
CA ILE A 149 -14.15 10.09 -3.30
C ILE A 149 -13.11 11.17 -2.97
N LYS A 150 -13.51 12.09 -2.08
CA LYS A 150 -12.66 13.21 -1.64
C LYS A 150 -12.15 12.99 -0.22
N ASP A 151 -10.97 13.54 0.09
CA ASP A 151 -10.45 13.58 1.47
C ASP A 151 -11.48 14.28 2.38
N GLY A 152 -11.76 13.68 3.54
CA GLY A 152 -12.76 14.18 4.50
C GLY A 152 -14.21 13.87 4.16
N GLN A 153 -14.52 13.27 3.01
CA GLN A 153 -15.90 12.87 2.67
C GLN A 153 -16.44 11.84 3.65
N THR A 154 -17.69 12.01 4.08
CA THR A 154 -18.36 11.13 5.03
C THR A 154 -19.39 10.23 4.35
N PHE A 155 -19.44 8.97 4.75
CA PHE A 155 -20.44 7.98 4.37
C PHE A 155 -21.16 7.52 5.62
N VAL A 156 -22.49 7.70 5.66
CA VAL A 156 -23.30 7.43 6.84
C VAL A 156 -24.25 6.28 6.56
N THR A 157 -24.32 5.34 7.49
CA THR A 157 -25.39 4.36 7.58
C THR A 157 -25.85 4.24 9.03
N GLU A 158 -26.93 3.51 9.28
CA GLU A 158 -27.41 3.27 10.64
C GLU A 158 -26.30 2.66 11.50
N GLY A 159 -25.94 3.33 12.59
CA GLY A 159 -24.92 2.88 13.54
C GLY A 159 -23.46 3.06 13.10
N ALA A 160 -23.17 3.67 11.95
CA ALA A 160 -21.78 3.87 11.52
C ALA A 160 -21.57 5.08 10.59
N THR A 161 -20.47 5.79 10.83
CA THR A 161 -19.99 6.93 10.06
C THR A 161 -18.56 6.66 9.62
N LEU A 162 -18.35 6.53 8.30
CA LEU A 162 -17.02 6.40 7.70
C LEU A 162 -16.56 7.75 7.15
N ARG A 163 -15.39 8.23 7.59
CA ARG A 163 -14.75 9.42 7.02
C ARG A 163 -13.52 9.04 6.21
N ALA A 164 -13.51 9.46 4.94
CA ALA A 164 -12.42 9.23 4.01
C ALA A 164 -11.15 9.99 4.38
N VAL A 165 -10.01 9.32 4.27
CA VAL A 165 -8.68 9.88 4.49
C VAL A 165 -7.81 9.53 3.29
N HIS A 166 -7.58 10.51 2.43
CA HIS A 166 -6.60 10.38 1.35
C HIS A 166 -5.23 10.19 1.98
N SER A 167 -4.62 9.06 1.66
CA SER A 167 -3.39 8.56 2.28
C SER A 167 -2.51 7.90 1.22
N PRO A 168 -2.04 8.66 0.20
CA PRO A 168 -1.26 8.12 -0.90
C PRO A 168 0.09 7.58 -0.41
N GLY A 169 0.73 6.74 -1.22
CA GLY A 169 2.08 6.23 -0.97
C GLY A 169 2.18 4.76 -1.27
N HIS A 170 1.30 3.94 -0.71
CA HIS A 170 1.10 2.56 -1.19
C HIS A 170 0.75 2.59 -2.68
N THR A 171 -0.31 3.33 -3.00
CA THR A 171 -0.66 3.78 -4.34
C THR A 171 -1.04 5.26 -4.31
N GLN A 172 -1.06 5.92 -5.47
CA GLN A 172 -1.45 7.34 -5.52
C GLN A 172 -2.93 7.62 -5.17
N ASP A 173 -3.81 6.63 -5.37
CA ASP A 173 -5.25 6.74 -5.11
C ASP A 173 -5.68 6.18 -3.75
N HIS A 174 -4.72 5.78 -2.90
CA HIS A 174 -5.03 5.09 -1.65
C HIS A 174 -5.86 5.95 -0.67
N MET A 175 -6.94 5.35 -0.18
CA MET A 175 -7.89 5.89 0.79
C MET A 175 -7.98 4.97 2.01
N ALA A 176 -7.74 5.55 3.18
CA ALA A 176 -8.10 4.94 4.46
C ALA A 176 -9.47 5.49 4.91
N LEU A 177 -10.13 4.79 5.82
CA LEU A 177 -11.46 5.18 6.33
C LEU A 177 -11.47 5.15 7.84
N ILE A 178 -11.89 6.24 8.49
CA ILE A 178 -12.09 6.29 9.93
C ILE A 178 -13.52 5.87 10.24
N LEU A 179 -13.70 4.90 11.14
CA LEU A 179 -14.97 4.60 11.77
C LEU A 179 -15.09 5.46 13.03
N GLU A 180 -15.91 6.51 12.96
CA GLU A 180 -15.94 7.54 14.01
C GLU A 180 -16.44 6.99 15.34
N GLU A 181 -17.44 6.11 15.32
CA GLU A 181 -18.06 5.53 16.51
C GLU A 181 -17.10 4.64 17.31
N GLU A 182 -16.11 4.02 16.66
CA GLU A 182 -15.11 3.18 17.31
C GLU A 182 -13.75 3.86 17.49
N ASN A 183 -13.60 5.09 16.97
CA ASN A 183 -12.30 5.76 16.86
C ASN A 183 -11.23 4.83 16.24
N ALA A 184 -11.65 4.07 15.21
CA ALA A 184 -10.87 3.03 14.54
C ALA A 184 -10.62 3.39 13.07
N MET A 185 -9.67 2.73 12.42
CA MET A 185 -9.34 3.00 11.03
C MET A 185 -9.26 1.74 10.18
N PHE A 186 -9.96 1.72 9.05
CA PHE A 186 -9.67 0.80 7.95
C PHE A 186 -8.45 1.31 7.20
N THR A 187 -7.33 0.61 7.33
CA THR A 187 -6.02 1.10 6.88
C THR A 187 -5.69 0.73 5.44
N GLY A 188 -6.53 -0.08 4.79
CA GLY A 188 -6.23 -0.66 3.48
C GLY A 188 -4.85 -1.30 3.50
N ASP A 189 -4.05 -0.99 2.49
CA ASP A 189 -2.72 -1.57 2.33
C ASP A 189 -1.60 -0.66 2.82
N ASN A 190 -1.92 0.51 3.39
CA ASN A 190 -0.92 1.33 4.06
C ASN A 190 -0.41 0.69 5.37
N VAL A 191 -1.24 -0.10 6.07
CA VAL A 191 -0.85 -0.78 7.32
C VAL A 191 -1.50 -2.15 7.32
N LEU A 192 -0.68 -3.19 7.51
CA LEU A 192 -1.10 -4.58 7.40
C LEU A 192 -1.09 -5.24 8.79
N GLY A 193 -1.97 -6.21 8.98
CA GLY A 193 -2.03 -7.02 10.20
C GLY A 193 -0.86 -7.99 10.35
N HIS A 194 -0.11 -8.23 9.27
CA HIS A 194 1.11 -9.03 9.27
C HIS A 194 2.10 -8.50 8.23
N GLY A 195 3.40 -8.59 8.53
CA GLY A 195 4.45 -8.08 7.65
C GLY A 195 4.49 -6.55 7.55
N THR A 196 5.00 -6.05 6.43
CA THR A 196 5.07 -4.61 6.12
C THR A 196 4.51 -4.34 4.72
N ALA A 197 3.85 -3.21 4.52
CA ALA A 197 3.36 -2.82 3.20
C ALA A 197 4.48 -2.45 2.22
N VAL A 198 4.20 -2.65 0.93
CA VAL A 198 4.96 -2.09 -0.20
C VAL A 198 4.42 -0.70 -0.55
N PHE A 199 5.17 0.10 -1.31
CA PHE A 199 4.77 1.45 -1.67
C PHE A 199 5.41 1.92 -2.97
N GLU A 200 4.66 2.71 -3.73
CA GLU A 200 5.13 3.40 -4.94
C GLU A 200 6.07 4.57 -4.59
N ASP A 201 5.79 5.30 -3.50
CA ASP A 201 6.57 6.48 -3.09
C ASP A 201 6.74 6.56 -1.56
N LEU A 202 7.98 6.38 -1.10
CA LEU A 202 8.34 6.33 0.33
C LEU A 202 8.04 7.63 1.07
N VAL A 203 8.31 8.79 0.47
CA VAL A 203 8.15 10.09 1.15
C VAL A 203 6.67 10.36 1.39
N THR A 204 5.87 10.19 0.34
CA THR A 204 4.42 10.32 0.38
C THR A 204 3.81 9.31 1.33
N TYR A 205 4.27 8.06 1.29
CA TYR A 205 3.85 7.00 2.21
C TYR A 205 4.14 7.35 3.67
N LEU A 206 5.34 7.82 4.01
CA LEU A 206 5.69 8.23 5.38
C LEU A 206 4.83 9.41 5.87
N ASN A 207 4.57 10.40 5.00
CA ASN A 207 3.69 11.52 5.32
C ASN A 207 2.25 11.04 5.58
N SER A 208 1.76 10.07 4.78
CA SER A 208 0.46 9.45 4.98
C SER A 208 0.38 8.67 6.28
N LEU A 209 1.42 7.92 6.66
CA LEU A 209 1.46 7.21 7.94
C LEU A 209 1.41 8.18 9.13
N GLU A 210 2.21 9.25 9.11
CA GLU A 210 2.19 10.25 10.19
C GLU A 210 0.84 10.99 10.26
N LYS A 211 0.21 11.30 9.11
CA LYS A 211 -1.17 11.82 9.05
C LYS A 211 -2.15 10.82 9.68
N MET A 212 -2.17 9.57 9.21
CA MET A 212 -3.09 8.52 9.68
C MET A 212 -2.99 8.31 11.19
N LYS A 213 -1.76 8.22 11.72
CA LYS A 213 -1.50 7.99 13.15
C LYS A 213 -2.17 9.02 14.06
N GLY A 214 -2.29 10.27 13.62
CA GLY A 214 -2.88 11.37 14.39
C GLY A 214 -4.41 11.45 14.33
N LEU A 215 -5.07 10.61 13.53
CA LEU A 215 -6.51 10.74 13.23
C LEU A 215 -7.42 9.74 13.94
N PHE A 216 -6.86 8.75 14.63
CA PHE A 216 -7.63 7.75 15.38
C PHE A 216 -6.82 7.26 16.60
N GLY A 217 -7.50 6.67 17.58
CA GLY A 217 -6.89 6.19 18.83
C GLY A 217 -7.14 4.72 19.16
N GLY A 218 -7.90 4.01 18.32
CA GLY A 218 -8.33 2.64 18.55
C GLY A 218 -7.69 1.62 17.59
N LYS A 219 -8.50 0.64 17.18
CA LYS A 219 -8.07 -0.47 16.34
C LYS A 219 -7.77 -0.04 14.90
N ALA A 220 -6.92 -0.80 14.24
CA ALA A 220 -6.78 -0.76 12.79
C ALA A 220 -7.29 -2.05 12.14
N TYR A 221 -8.10 -1.88 11.09
CA TYR A 221 -8.71 -2.92 10.28
C TYR A 221 -8.02 -2.96 8.91
N PRO A 222 -7.00 -3.82 8.73
CA PRO A 222 -6.14 -3.78 7.55
C PRO A 222 -6.77 -4.43 6.32
N GLY A 223 -6.29 -4.09 5.12
CA GLY A 223 -6.64 -4.80 3.89
C GLY A 223 -6.21 -6.26 3.92
N HIS A 224 -5.12 -6.58 4.62
CA HIS A 224 -4.63 -7.94 4.81
C HIS A 224 -4.17 -8.22 6.23
N GLY A 225 -4.34 -9.47 6.67
CA GLY A 225 -3.90 -9.93 7.99
C GLY A 225 -4.91 -9.68 9.11
N ALA A 226 -4.50 -9.90 10.35
CA ALA A 226 -5.38 -9.79 11.51
C ALA A 226 -5.67 -8.34 11.89
N VAL A 227 -6.77 -8.13 12.63
CA VAL A 227 -7.07 -6.85 13.27
C VAL A 227 -5.92 -6.45 14.18
N ILE A 228 -5.58 -5.15 14.15
CA ILE A 228 -4.52 -4.56 14.97
C ILE A 228 -5.21 -3.84 16.13
N GLU A 229 -4.98 -4.31 17.36
CA GLU A 229 -5.64 -3.76 18.55
C GLU A 229 -5.19 -2.34 18.88
N ASP A 230 -3.89 -2.04 18.72
CA ASP A 230 -3.31 -0.69 18.88
C ASP A 230 -2.79 -0.18 17.53
N GLY A 231 -3.70 0.42 16.75
CA GLY A 231 -3.40 0.94 15.41
C GLY A 231 -2.32 2.04 15.41
N PRO A 232 -2.41 3.09 16.25
CA PRO A 232 -1.41 4.15 16.30
C PRO A 232 0.00 3.64 16.66
N SER A 233 0.12 2.69 17.58
CA SER A 233 1.40 2.07 17.91
C SER A 233 1.96 1.31 16.71
N LYS A 234 1.12 0.54 16.00
CA LYS A 234 1.53 -0.20 14.80
C LYS A 234 2.00 0.71 13.67
N ILE A 235 1.32 1.84 13.43
CA ILE A 235 1.79 2.85 12.48
C ILE A 235 3.15 3.42 12.94
N GLY A 236 3.31 3.66 14.24
CA GLY A 236 4.59 4.07 14.81
C GLY A 236 5.72 3.06 14.55
N GLU A 237 5.46 1.75 14.63
CA GLU A 237 6.41 0.71 14.24
C GLU A 237 6.81 0.82 12.77
N TYR A 238 5.84 0.99 11.88
CA TYR A 238 6.09 1.17 10.45
C TYR A 238 7.00 2.37 10.17
N VAL A 239 6.69 3.53 10.77
CA VAL A 239 7.50 4.74 10.61
C VAL A 239 8.93 4.53 11.13
N ARG A 240 9.09 3.92 12.32
CA ARG A 240 10.42 3.63 12.89
C ARG A 240 11.22 2.71 11.99
N HIS A 241 10.60 1.61 11.55
CA HIS A 241 11.26 0.63 10.69
C HIS A 241 11.80 1.25 9.38
N ARG A 242 11.04 2.17 8.77
CA ARG A 242 11.48 2.88 7.56
C ARG A 242 12.61 3.88 7.84
N LYS A 243 12.56 4.59 8.97
CA LYS A 243 13.65 5.50 9.40
C LYS A 243 14.94 4.73 9.74
N GLU A 244 14.82 3.55 10.33
CA GLU A 244 15.95 2.64 10.57
C GLU A 244 16.59 2.19 9.26
N ARG A 245 15.78 1.83 8.25
CA ARG A 245 16.30 1.46 6.92
C ARG A 245 17.03 2.63 6.25
N GLU A 246 16.48 3.85 6.31
CA GLU A 246 17.17 5.06 5.82
C GLU A 246 18.52 5.25 6.52
N SER A 247 18.55 5.06 7.85
CA SER A 247 19.79 5.17 8.64
C SER A 247 20.84 4.12 8.25
N GLN A 248 20.43 2.89 7.95
CA GLN A 248 21.31 1.84 7.46
C GLN A 248 21.91 2.19 6.08
N VAL A 249 21.11 2.75 5.17
CA VAL A 249 21.62 3.23 3.86
C VAL A 249 22.68 4.30 4.06
N ILE A 250 22.42 5.29 4.92
CA ILE A 250 23.42 6.32 5.25
C ILE A 250 24.69 5.69 5.83
N GLN A 251 24.57 4.72 6.73
CA GLN A 251 25.71 4.04 7.34
C GLN A 251 26.57 3.30 6.30
N VAL A 252 25.94 2.62 5.33
CA VAL A 252 26.67 1.99 4.22
C VAL A 252 27.40 3.04 3.38
N LEU A 253 26.73 4.13 3.03
CA LEU A 253 27.36 5.22 2.25
C LEU A 253 28.50 5.92 2.99
N LYS A 254 28.49 5.93 4.34
CA LYS A 254 29.61 6.43 5.17
C LYS A 254 30.77 5.44 5.26
N SER A 255 30.54 4.16 4.96
CA SER A 255 31.58 3.14 5.06
C SER A 255 32.51 3.20 3.86
N ALA A 256 33.81 2.96 4.11
CA ALA A 256 34.77 2.75 3.05
C ALA A 256 34.65 1.31 2.51
N LYS A 257 34.73 1.16 1.19
CA LYS A 257 34.95 -0.13 0.55
C LYS A 257 36.32 -0.62 0.99
N SER A 258 36.36 -1.71 1.73
CA SER A 258 37.62 -2.37 2.05
C SER A 258 38.26 -2.85 0.74
N LYS A 259 39.16 -2.06 0.16
CA LYS A 259 40.02 -2.49 -0.95
C LYS A 259 41.20 -3.26 -0.35
N PRO A 260 41.38 -4.56 -0.64
CA PRO A 260 42.56 -5.28 -0.19
C PRO A 260 43.83 -4.62 -0.74
N GLY A 261 44.71 -4.14 0.14
CA GLY A 261 46.04 -3.63 -0.23
C GLY A 261 46.16 -2.13 -0.56
N VAL A 262 45.12 -1.31 -0.34
CA VAL A 262 45.21 0.16 -0.51
C VAL A 262 45.29 0.83 0.88
N PRO A 263 46.34 1.62 1.19
CA PRO A 263 46.42 2.38 2.43
C PRO A 263 45.30 3.42 2.49
N ILE A 264 44.62 3.53 3.63
CA ILE A 264 43.58 4.54 3.87
C ILE A 264 44.26 5.91 3.98
N ASN A 265 44.33 6.66 2.88
CA ASN A 265 44.68 8.07 2.91
C ASN A 265 43.41 8.88 3.17
N SER A 266 43.47 9.80 4.14
CA SER A 266 42.34 10.54 4.71
C SER A 266 41.70 11.60 3.79
N ASP A 267 42.05 11.62 2.51
CA ASP A 267 41.55 12.59 1.51
C ASP A 267 40.81 11.90 0.34
N GLU A 268 40.55 10.59 0.40
CA GLU A 268 39.82 9.87 -0.66
C GLU A 268 38.34 10.29 -0.72
N GLU A 269 37.87 10.62 -1.92
CA GLU A 269 36.45 10.85 -2.22
C GLU A 269 35.60 9.70 -1.66
N ALA A 270 34.49 10.05 -0.99
CA ALA A 270 33.59 9.06 -0.41
C ALA A 270 33.27 7.96 -1.43
N ASP A 271 33.46 6.70 -1.05
CA ASP A 271 33.24 5.56 -1.95
C ASP A 271 31.85 5.62 -2.58
N GLU A 272 31.80 5.28 -3.86
CA GLU A 272 30.56 5.27 -4.63
C GLU A 272 29.90 3.90 -4.58
N TRP A 273 28.60 3.86 -4.36
CA TRP A 273 27.82 2.63 -4.16
C TRP A 273 26.73 2.48 -5.21
N THR A 274 26.58 1.30 -5.81
CA THR A 274 25.34 0.99 -6.53
C THR A 274 24.24 0.63 -5.52
N SER A 275 22.97 0.79 -5.89
CA SER A 275 21.86 0.41 -5.00
C SER A 275 21.90 -1.07 -4.64
N MET A 276 22.34 -1.93 -5.57
CA MET A 276 22.44 -3.37 -5.33
C MET A 276 23.62 -3.75 -4.41
N GLU A 277 24.73 -3.00 -4.44
CA GLU A 277 25.81 -3.18 -3.45
C GLU A 277 25.30 -2.85 -2.04
N ILE A 278 24.50 -1.78 -1.90
CA ILE A 278 23.86 -1.41 -0.62
C ILE A 278 22.89 -2.51 -0.17
N VAL A 279 22.06 -3.04 -1.09
CA VAL A 279 21.16 -4.17 -0.79
C VAL A 279 21.94 -5.35 -0.24
N LYS A 280 23.02 -5.77 -0.89
CA LYS A 280 23.83 -6.93 -0.46
C LYS A 280 24.43 -6.77 0.94
N ILE A 281 24.69 -5.53 1.38
CA ILE A 281 25.19 -5.25 2.73
C ILE A 281 24.04 -5.28 3.74
N ILE A 282 22.97 -4.53 3.47
CA ILE A 282 21.84 -4.38 4.39
C ILE A 282 21.04 -5.68 4.54
N TYR A 283 20.91 -6.44 3.45
CA TYR A 283 20.15 -7.68 3.36
C TYR A 283 21.06 -8.91 3.25
N ARG A 284 22.27 -8.86 3.81
CA ARG A 284 23.24 -9.99 3.76
C ARG A 284 22.70 -11.31 4.32
N ASP A 285 21.79 -11.22 5.29
CA ASP A 285 21.19 -12.36 6.00
C ASP A 285 19.85 -12.79 5.35
N VAL A 286 19.49 -12.20 4.19
CA VAL A 286 18.28 -12.48 3.42
C VAL A 286 18.66 -13.24 2.14
N PRO A 287 17.88 -14.26 1.72
CA PRO A 287 18.15 -15.01 0.48
C PRO A 287 18.35 -14.11 -0.75
N GLU A 288 19.31 -14.40 -1.62
CA GLU A 288 19.61 -13.56 -2.79
C GLU A 288 18.44 -13.41 -3.77
N THR A 289 17.54 -14.40 -3.82
CA THR A 289 16.29 -14.34 -4.61
C THR A 289 15.40 -13.16 -4.21
N LEU A 290 15.62 -12.64 -3.00
CA LEU A 290 14.92 -11.51 -2.41
C LEU A 290 15.71 -10.21 -2.53
N HIS A 291 16.87 -10.16 -3.18
CA HIS A 291 17.62 -8.90 -3.28
C HIS A 291 17.04 -7.96 -4.35
N VAL A 292 16.58 -8.52 -5.47
CA VAL A 292 16.00 -7.72 -6.56
C VAL A 292 14.76 -6.95 -6.10
N PRO A 293 13.77 -7.55 -5.42
CA PRO A 293 12.60 -6.79 -4.98
C PRO A 293 12.93 -5.82 -3.81
N ALA A 294 14.00 -6.04 -3.04
CA ALA A 294 14.44 -5.13 -1.97
C ALA A 294 15.08 -3.86 -2.53
N ASN A 295 15.72 -3.98 -3.70
CA ASN A 295 16.39 -2.87 -4.35
C ASN A 295 15.45 -1.70 -4.64
N GLY A 296 14.17 -1.95 -4.90
CA GLY A 296 13.17 -0.90 -5.09
C GLY A 296 13.08 0.04 -3.88
N GLY A 297 13.01 -0.51 -2.66
CA GLY A 297 12.96 0.29 -1.43
C GLY A 297 14.24 1.08 -1.19
N ILE A 298 15.41 0.49 -1.46
CA ILE A 298 16.71 1.17 -1.35
C ILE A 298 16.81 2.32 -2.36
N VAL A 299 16.38 2.13 -3.59
CA VAL A 299 16.36 3.19 -4.62
C VAL A 299 15.48 4.36 -4.19
N GLN A 300 14.29 4.10 -3.64
CA GLN A 300 13.43 5.18 -3.13
C GLN A 300 14.07 5.95 -1.96
N ILE A 301 14.76 5.25 -1.04
CA ILE A 301 15.52 5.90 0.03
C ILE A 301 16.61 6.81 -0.55
N LEU A 302 17.36 6.32 -1.54
CA LEU A 302 18.44 7.10 -2.16
C LEU A 302 17.90 8.36 -2.87
N HIS A 303 16.76 8.25 -3.57
CA HIS A 303 16.09 9.40 -4.16
C HIS A 303 15.59 10.40 -3.11
N LYS A 304 15.01 9.91 -1.99
CA LYS A 304 14.67 10.77 -0.86
C LYS A 304 15.90 11.50 -0.31
N LEU A 305 16.99 10.79 -0.05
CA LEU A 305 18.24 11.38 0.46
C LEU A 305 18.83 12.40 -0.53
N GLN A 306 18.64 12.20 -1.83
CA GLN A 306 19.06 13.13 -2.87
C GLN A 306 18.22 14.41 -2.85
N ALA A 307 16.90 14.29 -2.68
CA ALA A 307 16.01 15.42 -2.50
C ALA A 307 16.32 16.20 -1.21
N ASP A 308 16.76 15.51 -0.16
CA ASP A 308 17.28 16.11 1.09
C ASP A 308 18.70 16.71 0.95
N GLU A 309 19.29 16.70 -0.26
CA GLU A 309 20.66 17.10 -0.57
C GLU A 309 21.78 16.37 0.22
N LYS A 310 21.50 15.19 0.78
CA LYS A 310 22.47 14.40 1.55
C LYS A 310 23.36 13.54 0.68
N VAL A 311 22.86 13.10 -0.48
CA VAL A 311 23.60 12.26 -1.44
C VAL A 311 23.55 12.86 -2.84
N VAL A 312 24.51 12.49 -3.67
CA VAL A 312 24.53 12.77 -5.11
C VAL A 312 24.57 11.46 -5.87
N LYS A 313 23.91 11.43 -7.03
CA LYS A 313 23.96 10.33 -7.99
C LYS A 313 24.87 10.70 -9.15
N GLU A 314 25.89 9.89 -9.40
CA GLU A 314 26.77 9.98 -10.57
C GLU A 314 26.64 8.69 -11.37
N GLN A 315 26.10 8.79 -12.59
CA GLN A 315 25.69 7.64 -13.39
C GLN A 315 24.71 6.72 -12.62
N ASP A 316 25.12 5.49 -12.31
CA ASP A 316 24.36 4.49 -11.56
C ASP A 316 24.81 4.35 -10.09
N ARG A 317 25.75 5.20 -9.65
CA ARG A 317 26.34 5.15 -8.31
C ARG A 317 25.92 6.33 -7.45
N TRP A 318 25.98 6.12 -6.14
CA TRP A 318 25.55 7.04 -5.10
C TRP A 318 26.67 7.28 -4.12
N LYS A 319 26.87 8.54 -3.72
CA LYS A 319 27.82 8.94 -2.66
C LYS A 319 27.25 10.04 -1.78
N LEU A 320 27.77 10.16 -0.57
CA LEU A 320 27.43 11.27 0.33
C LEU A 320 27.99 12.58 -0.22
N LYS A 321 27.20 13.65 -0.10
CA LYS A 321 27.68 15.01 -0.38
C LYS A 321 28.64 15.41 0.75
N ALA A 322 29.83 15.92 0.42
CA ALA A 322 30.93 16.20 1.36
C ALA A 322 30.60 17.15 2.55
N ARG A 323 29.41 17.77 2.58
CA ARG A 323 28.91 18.61 3.70
C ARG A 323 27.88 17.93 4.61
N ALA A 324 27.46 16.70 4.34
CA ALA A 324 26.47 15.97 5.16
C ALA A 324 27.11 15.15 6.31
N ALA A 325 28.38 15.41 6.62
CA ALA A 325 29.16 14.72 7.65
C ALA A 325 29.12 15.37 9.04
N LEU A 326 28.27 16.38 9.27
CA LEU A 326 28.11 17.04 10.57
C LEU A 326 26.69 16.88 11.11
#